data_AF-A0A538HDZ2-F1
#
_entry.id   AF-A0A538HDZ2-F1
#
_cell.length_a   1.000
_cell.length_b   1.000
_cell.length_c   1.000
_cell.angle_alpha   90.00
_cell.angle_beta   90.00
_cell.angle_gamma   90.00
#
_symmetry.space_group_name_H-M   'P 1'
#
loop_
_entity.id
_entity.type
_entity.pdbx_description
1 polymer ?
#
loop_
_entity_poly.entity_id
_entity_poly.type
_entity_poly.pdbx_seq_one_letter_code
_entity_poly.pdbx_strand_id
1 'polypeptide(L)'
;SGPNRIGQGIEFDYCCVHAARSFRALGFEAVMVNCNPETVSTDYDTSDRLYFEPLCAEEVLAVCERERADGVVIQFGGQTPLRLARALEAAGFRIMGTPFDAIDLAEDRERFAGLLDRLGIRCPDWEIVSTWQEAVEAAARIGYPVLVRPSYVLGGRAMRICYGPDDVREALERQVHGSVLVDRFVEHAVEIDVDALCDGETAHVAATMQHVEEAGVHSGDSACVLPPPSLAPAVAAEIDEIVGRLGPALGVVGLLNVQLAVADGEVFVLEANPRASRTVPFASKATGVNLVDAACRLMSGMALSEGLSLGRVPSRQVSVKAAVLPFARFPGSDPVLGPEMRSTGEVMASAADLPTAFAKAERAAGRPLPTTGTAFLSVHDEDKPALVPVAAALAGLGFALVATEGTARTLAAAGLEVDSVDKGAAVVELVRRRRCDLVVNTPHGSHARADGYLIREAALVARVPCITTLSGAAAAVHAIGNARAEAALSLQERIGHQTRSA
;
A
#
# COMPACT_ATOMS: atom_id res chain seq x y z
N SER A 1 8.13 -0.17 18.17
CA SER A 1 8.39 -0.35 16.72
C SER A 1 9.89 -0.34 16.40
N GLY A 2 10.73 0.31 17.19
CA GLY A 2 12.13 0.56 16.87
C GLY A 2 12.29 1.77 15.95
N PRO A 3 13.49 2.00 15.40
CA PRO A 3 13.74 3.14 14.52
C PRO A 3 12.87 3.07 13.26
N ASN A 4 12.34 4.22 12.85
CA ASN A 4 11.54 4.35 11.64
C ASN A 4 12.41 4.09 10.39
N ARG A 5 11.85 3.38 9.42
CA ARG A 5 12.46 3.11 8.11
C ARG A 5 11.37 2.96 7.05
N ILE A 6 11.74 3.01 5.77
CA ILE A 6 10.80 2.72 4.66
C ILE A 6 10.15 1.35 4.90
N GLY A 7 8.82 1.29 4.79
CA GLY A 7 8.02 0.10 5.10
C GLY A 7 7.66 -0.10 6.58
N GLN A 8 8.33 0.59 7.51
CA GLN A 8 8.10 0.52 8.96
C GLN A 8 8.20 1.92 9.59
N GLY A 9 7.12 2.70 9.45
CA GLY A 9 7.06 4.09 9.87
C GLY A 9 6.19 4.35 11.09
N ILE A 10 5.70 5.59 11.15
CA ILE A 10 4.90 6.14 12.25
C ILE A 10 3.53 5.47 12.39
N GLU A 11 3.07 4.75 11.36
CA GLU A 11 1.79 4.05 11.36
C GLU A 11 1.75 2.97 12.45
N PHE A 12 2.89 2.32 12.69
CA PHE A 12 3.03 1.33 13.76
C PHE A 12 3.17 1.99 15.13
N ASP A 13 3.81 3.16 15.20
CA ASP A 13 3.85 3.95 16.43
C ASP A 13 2.45 4.40 16.87
N TYR A 14 1.65 4.90 15.92
CA TYR A 14 0.23 5.20 16.12
C TYR A 14 -0.50 4.01 16.74
N CYS A 15 -0.28 2.80 16.20
CA CYS A 15 -0.91 1.60 16.73
C CYS A 15 -0.44 1.29 18.16
N CYS A 16 0.86 1.37 18.46
CA CYS A 16 1.38 1.17 19.81
C CYS A 16 0.81 2.18 20.82
N VAL A 17 0.72 3.47 20.46
CA VAL A 17 0.15 4.53 21.32
C VAL A 17 -1.32 4.27 21.60
N HIS A 18 -2.10 3.97 20.57
CA HIS A 18 -3.52 3.67 20.74
C HIS A 18 -3.73 2.39 21.56
N ALA A 19 -2.87 1.38 21.39
CA ALA A 19 -2.94 0.15 22.17
C ALA A 19 -2.68 0.39 23.66
N ALA A 20 -1.61 1.13 24.01
CA ALA A 20 -1.31 1.46 25.40
C ALA A 20 -2.50 2.17 26.08
N ARG A 21 -3.09 3.16 25.40
CA ARG A 21 -4.29 3.87 25.91
C ARG A 21 -5.50 2.96 26.05
N SER A 22 -5.71 2.05 25.10
CA SER A 22 -6.86 1.14 25.09
C SER A 22 -6.75 0.10 26.19
N PHE A 23 -5.58 -0.51 26.38
CA PHE A 23 -5.34 -1.46 27.47
C PHE A 23 -5.46 -0.79 28.85
N ARG A 24 -5.00 0.45 29.02
CA ARG A 24 -5.24 1.24 30.24
C ARG A 24 -6.73 1.44 30.51
N ALA A 25 -7.50 1.79 29.48
CA ALA A 25 -8.95 1.94 29.60
C ALA A 25 -9.67 0.61 29.91
N LEU A 26 -9.07 -0.53 29.55
CA LEU A 26 -9.53 -1.88 29.90
C LEU A 26 -9.08 -2.35 31.29
N GLY A 27 -8.31 -1.53 32.02
CA GLY A 27 -7.87 -1.81 33.38
C GLY A 27 -6.52 -2.54 33.50
N PHE A 28 -5.78 -2.69 32.41
CA PHE A 28 -4.40 -3.20 32.43
C PHE A 28 -3.41 -2.09 32.79
N GLU A 29 -2.29 -2.47 33.41
CA GLU A 29 -1.10 -1.62 33.49
C GLU A 29 -0.33 -1.76 32.17
N ALA A 30 -0.29 -0.70 31.35
CA ALA A 30 0.38 -0.72 30.07
C ALA A 30 1.86 -0.42 30.23
N VAL A 31 2.71 -1.39 29.85
CA VAL A 31 4.16 -1.25 29.79
C VAL A 31 4.59 -1.09 28.33
N MET A 32 5.24 0.02 28.00
CA MET A 32 5.79 0.25 26.67
C MET A 32 7.29 -0.08 26.63
N VAL A 33 7.70 -0.82 25.61
CA VAL A 33 9.13 -1.04 25.29
C VAL A 33 9.38 -0.51 23.88
N ASN A 34 10.20 0.55 23.78
CA ASN A 34 10.58 1.12 22.49
C ASN A 34 11.83 1.99 22.64
N CYS A 35 12.60 2.15 21.58
CA CYS A 35 13.85 2.93 21.60
C CYS A 35 13.89 4.08 20.57
N ASN A 36 12.76 4.41 19.95
CA ASN A 36 12.73 5.47 18.95
C ASN A 36 12.44 6.83 19.61
N PRO A 37 13.42 7.75 19.67
CA PRO A 37 13.25 9.02 20.39
C PRO A 37 12.28 9.99 19.72
N GLU A 38 11.91 9.77 18.46
CA GLU A 38 11.04 10.65 17.69
C GLU A 38 9.55 10.36 17.91
N THR A 39 9.23 9.31 18.66
CA THR A 39 7.88 8.72 18.70
C THR A 39 7.07 9.11 19.91
N VAL A 40 5.74 9.12 19.74
CA VAL A 40 4.81 9.40 20.85
C VAL A 40 4.73 8.20 21.80
N SER A 41 4.99 6.98 21.33
CA SER A 41 5.06 5.80 22.21
C SER A 41 6.14 5.93 23.28
N THR A 42 7.23 6.64 23.02
CA THR A 42 8.31 6.90 23.98
C THR A 42 8.10 8.15 24.83
N ASP A 43 6.93 8.76 24.77
CA ASP A 43 6.50 9.75 25.76
C ASP A 43 6.05 9.03 27.04
N TYR A 44 6.51 9.50 28.21
CA TYR A 44 6.16 8.93 29.51
C TYR A 44 4.66 9.08 29.83
N ASP A 45 3.93 9.99 29.16
CA ASP A 45 2.48 10.14 29.34
C ASP A 45 1.65 9.06 28.60
N THR A 46 2.26 8.33 27.66
CA THR A 46 1.55 7.36 26.81
C THR A 46 1.20 6.06 27.54
N SER A 47 2.14 5.53 28.33
CA SER A 47 2.02 4.26 29.05
C SER A 47 2.19 4.47 30.56
N ASP A 48 1.81 3.48 31.38
CA ASP A 48 2.02 3.60 32.84
C ASP A 48 3.51 3.44 33.19
N ARG A 49 4.22 2.63 32.40
CA ARG A 49 5.68 2.47 32.49
C ARG A 49 6.29 2.47 31.09
N LEU A 50 7.45 3.10 30.95
CA LEU A 50 8.21 3.15 29.71
C LEU A 50 9.62 2.60 29.95
N TYR A 51 9.97 1.61 29.15
CA TYR A 51 11.34 1.12 29.01
C TYR A 51 11.91 1.60 27.69
N PHE A 52 12.83 2.56 27.77
CA PHE A 52 13.55 3.07 26.61
C PHE A 52 14.72 2.14 26.28
N GLU A 53 14.38 0.94 25.80
CA GLU A 53 15.32 -0.17 25.61
C GLU A 53 15.31 -0.68 24.16
N PRO A 54 16.43 -1.22 23.67
CA PRO A 54 16.49 -1.95 22.40
C PRO A 54 15.43 -3.06 22.32
N LEU A 55 14.85 -3.25 21.13
CA LEU A 55 13.91 -4.34 20.86
C LEU A 55 14.65 -5.64 20.47
N CYS A 56 15.51 -6.13 21.34
CA CYS A 56 16.12 -7.46 21.25
C CYS A 56 15.59 -8.40 22.34
N ALA A 57 15.78 -9.70 22.12
CA ALA A 57 15.20 -10.73 22.97
C ALA A 57 15.66 -10.61 24.43
N GLU A 58 16.94 -10.33 24.68
CA GLU A 58 17.49 -10.21 26.03
C GLU A 58 16.79 -9.11 26.84
N GLU A 59 16.72 -7.90 26.28
CA GLU A 59 16.15 -6.73 26.93
C GLU A 59 14.64 -6.86 27.11
N VAL A 60 13.92 -7.31 26.08
CA VAL A 60 12.47 -7.49 26.18
C VAL A 60 12.12 -8.58 27.20
N LEU A 61 12.86 -9.70 27.23
CA LEU A 61 12.63 -10.74 28.23
C LEU A 61 12.92 -10.25 29.65
N ALA A 62 14.01 -9.49 29.85
CA ALA A 62 14.33 -8.91 31.15
C ALA A 62 13.24 -7.95 31.65
N VAL A 63 12.64 -7.16 30.74
CA VAL A 63 11.48 -6.32 31.07
C VAL A 63 10.26 -7.18 31.43
N CYS A 64 9.93 -8.18 30.62
CA CYS A 64 8.79 -9.07 30.88
C CYS A 64 8.93 -9.82 32.22
N GLU A 65 10.14 -10.28 32.57
CA GLU A 65 10.43 -10.92 33.86
C GLU A 65 10.29 -9.95 35.03
N ARG A 66 10.83 -8.73 34.89
CA ARG A 66 10.77 -7.69 35.91
C ARG A 66 9.34 -7.26 36.20
N GLU A 67 8.54 -7.06 35.15
CA GLU A 67 7.14 -6.65 35.25
C GLU A 67 6.20 -7.81 35.55
N ARG A 68 6.68 -9.07 35.42
CA ARG A 68 5.85 -10.28 35.50
C ARG A 68 4.64 -10.17 34.57
N ALA A 69 4.90 -9.84 33.31
CA ALA A 69 3.87 -9.49 32.35
C ALA A 69 2.80 -10.59 32.18
N ASP A 70 1.53 -10.23 32.32
CA ASP A 70 0.38 -11.12 32.08
C ASP A 70 0.21 -11.50 30.61
N GLY A 71 0.72 -10.65 29.71
CA GLY A 71 0.69 -10.88 28.28
C GLY A 71 1.51 -9.85 27.50
N VAL A 72 1.91 -10.21 26.29
CA VAL A 72 2.75 -9.40 25.40
C VAL A 72 2.06 -9.22 24.06
N VAL A 73 2.00 -7.98 23.57
CA VAL A 73 1.38 -7.62 22.29
C VAL A 73 2.48 -7.30 21.28
N ILE A 74 2.53 -8.05 20.19
CA ILE A 74 3.59 -7.95 19.16
C ILE A 74 3.07 -7.47 17.81
N GLN A 75 1.75 -7.43 17.61
CA GLN A 75 1.09 -7.27 16.32
C GLN A 75 1.00 -5.80 15.86
N PHE A 76 1.34 -4.83 16.72
CA PHE A 76 1.18 -3.41 16.43
C PHE A 76 2.48 -2.70 16.05
N GLY A 77 3.65 -3.27 16.36
CA GLY A 77 4.95 -2.59 16.19
C GLY A 77 5.68 -2.86 14.87
N GLY A 78 5.02 -3.47 13.88
CA GLY A 78 5.63 -3.89 12.61
C GLY A 78 6.47 -5.17 12.76
N GLN A 79 7.47 -5.37 11.90
CA GLN A 79 8.22 -6.63 11.86
C GLN A 79 9.15 -6.85 13.05
N THR A 80 9.67 -5.77 13.67
CA THR A 80 10.64 -5.86 14.76
C THR A 80 10.14 -6.74 15.93
N PRO A 81 8.96 -6.47 16.54
CA PRO A 81 8.44 -7.30 17.62
C PRO A 81 8.04 -8.72 17.18
N LEU A 82 7.62 -8.92 15.93
CA LEU A 82 7.27 -10.27 15.44
C LEU A 82 8.46 -11.23 15.51
N ARG A 83 9.68 -10.74 15.31
CA ARG A 83 10.90 -11.55 15.43
C ARG A 83 11.19 -12.01 16.85
N LEU A 84 10.58 -11.38 17.86
CA LEU A 84 10.78 -11.72 19.28
C LEU A 84 9.82 -12.81 19.75
N ALA A 85 8.78 -13.12 18.97
CA ALA A 85 7.69 -13.99 19.38
C ALA A 85 8.15 -15.37 19.87
N ARG A 86 9.00 -16.06 19.10
CA ARG A 86 9.52 -17.38 19.47
C ARG A 86 10.32 -17.35 20.78
N ALA A 87 11.07 -16.27 21.04
CA ALA A 87 11.83 -16.13 22.28
C ALA A 87 10.91 -15.88 23.48
N LEU A 88 9.86 -15.06 23.30
CA LEU A 88 8.85 -14.79 24.32
C LEU A 88 8.08 -16.05 24.70
N GLU A 89 7.60 -16.82 23.72
CA GLU A 89 6.89 -18.08 23.96
C GLU A 89 7.79 -19.14 24.61
N ALA A 90 9.05 -19.26 24.17
CA ALA A 90 10.02 -20.19 24.76
C ALA A 90 10.34 -19.86 26.24
N ALA A 91 10.28 -18.58 26.61
CA ALA A 91 10.42 -18.11 27.99
C ALA A 91 9.11 -18.24 28.80
N GLY A 92 8.02 -18.70 28.18
CA GLY A 92 6.72 -18.91 28.84
C GLY A 92 5.82 -17.67 28.91
N PHE A 93 6.18 -16.58 28.23
CA PHE A 93 5.31 -15.40 28.16
C PHE A 93 4.18 -15.61 27.15
N ARG A 94 2.97 -15.21 27.54
CA ARG A 94 1.78 -15.31 26.70
C ARG A 94 1.76 -14.19 25.67
N ILE A 95 1.74 -14.52 24.39
CA ILE A 95 1.38 -13.56 23.34
C ILE A 95 -0.14 -13.34 23.39
N MET A 96 -0.57 -12.08 23.51
CA MET A 96 -1.99 -11.71 23.45
C MET A 96 -2.44 -11.52 22.02
N GLY A 97 -3.71 -11.83 21.71
CA GLY A 97 -4.26 -11.72 20.36
C GLY A 97 -3.85 -12.87 19.46
N THR A 98 -3.63 -12.56 18.18
CA THR A 98 -3.25 -13.56 17.17
C THR A 98 -1.98 -14.31 17.57
N PRO A 99 -2.02 -15.66 17.67
CA PRO A 99 -0.85 -16.47 17.95
C PRO A 99 0.26 -16.27 16.93
N PHE A 100 1.53 -16.43 17.31
CA PHE A 100 2.62 -16.25 16.36
C PHE A 100 2.61 -17.28 15.23
N ASP A 101 2.19 -18.52 15.50
CA ASP A 101 2.06 -19.54 14.43
C ASP A 101 1.08 -19.12 13.33
N ALA A 102 0.02 -18.36 13.66
CA ALA A 102 -0.89 -17.81 12.66
C ALA A 102 -0.21 -16.76 11.77
N ILE A 103 0.70 -15.96 12.34
CA ILE A 103 1.51 -14.98 11.61
C ILE A 103 2.52 -15.70 10.71
N ASP A 104 3.23 -16.70 11.26
CA ASP A 104 4.19 -17.54 10.54
C ASP A 104 3.50 -18.32 9.40
N LEU A 105 2.28 -18.81 9.60
CA LEU A 105 1.47 -19.47 8.57
C LEU A 105 1.13 -18.53 7.41
N ALA A 106 0.82 -17.27 7.70
CA ALA A 106 0.47 -16.27 6.69
C ALA A 106 1.70 -15.75 5.92
N GLU A 107 2.87 -15.66 6.58
CA GLU A 107 4.13 -15.25 5.95
C GLU A 107 4.79 -16.40 5.14
N ASP A 108 4.53 -17.67 5.50
CA ASP A 108 5.01 -18.83 4.76
C ASP A 108 4.11 -19.15 3.54
N ARG A 109 4.68 -19.05 2.34
CA ARG A 109 3.91 -19.21 1.09
C ARG A 109 3.28 -20.58 0.94
N GLU A 110 3.99 -21.66 1.27
CA GLU A 110 3.47 -23.03 1.09
C GLU A 110 2.33 -23.30 2.07
N ARG A 111 2.51 -22.91 3.34
CA ARG A 111 1.48 -23.06 4.37
C ARG A 111 0.25 -22.20 4.06
N PHE A 112 0.45 -20.97 3.61
CA PHE A 112 -0.63 -20.06 3.24
C PHE A 112 -1.40 -20.55 2.01
N ALA A 113 -0.70 -20.96 0.94
CA ALA A 113 -1.34 -21.51 -0.24
C ALA A 113 -2.15 -22.78 0.08
N GLY A 114 -1.58 -23.69 0.87
CA GLY A 114 -2.32 -24.88 1.33
C GLY A 114 -3.55 -24.53 2.17
N LEU A 115 -3.57 -23.40 2.90
CA LEU A 115 -4.77 -22.91 3.57
C LEU A 115 -5.80 -22.38 2.56
N LEU A 116 -5.38 -21.56 1.60
CA LEU A 116 -6.26 -21.03 0.56
C LEU A 116 -6.92 -22.17 -0.24
N ASP A 117 -6.17 -23.21 -0.60
CA ASP A 117 -6.68 -24.39 -1.30
C ASP A 117 -7.77 -25.12 -0.50
N ARG A 118 -7.55 -25.32 0.81
CA ARG A 118 -8.57 -25.93 1.69
C ARG A 118 -9.83 -25.08 1.78
N LEU A 119 -9.69 -23.77 1.67
CA LEU A 119 -10.81 -22.83 1.65
C LEU A 119 -11.38 -22.64 0.24
N GLY A 120 -10.78 -23.19 -0.82
CA GLY A 120 -11.19 -22.90 -2.20
C GLY A 120 -11.13 -21.40 -2.52
N ILE A 121 -10.17 -20.68 -1.93
CA ILE A 121 -9.91 -19.26 -2.19
C ILE A 121 -8.83 -19.16 -3.25
N ARG A 122 -9.07 -18.34 -4.29
CA ARG A 122 -8.14 -18.18 -5.40
C ARG A 122 -6.92 -17.35 -4.99
N CYS A 123 -5.75 -17.75 -5.47
CA CYS A 123 -4.54 -16.94 -5.51
C CYS A 123 -3.87 -17.09 -6.89
N PRO A 124 -2.95 -16.19 -7.27
CA PRO A 124 -2.22 -16.33 -8.53
C PRO A 124 -1.38 -17.61 -8.55
N ASP A 125 -1.23 -18.21 -9.73
CA ASP A 125 -0.35 -19.38 -9.93
C ASP A 125 1.07 -19.06 -9.42
N TRP A 126 1.71 -20.00 -8.73
CA TRP A 126 2.99 -19.74 -8.08
C TRP A 126 3.89 -20.99 -8.02
N GLU A 127 5.20 -20.78 -7.88
CA GLU A 127 6.19 -21.84 -7.68
C GLU A 127 7.40 -21.34 -6.86
N ILE A 128 7.92 -22.20 -5.97
CA ILE A 128 9.16 -21.95 -5.23
C ILE A 128 10.31 -22.69 -5.90
N VAL A 129 11.39 -21.96 -6.16
CA VAL A 129 12.59 -22.46 -6.86
C VAL A 129 13.85 -22.05 -6.11
N SER A 130 14.95 -22.75 -6.35
CA SER A 130 16.23 -22.51 -5.66
C SER A 130 17.33 -21.99 -6.59
N THR A 131 17.13 -22.05 -7.90
CA THR A 131 18.09 -21.58 -8.90
C THR A 131 17.42 -20.68 -9.93
N TRP A 132 18.22 -19.83 -10.59
CA TRP A 132 17.70 -18.97 -11.64
C TRP A 132 17.24 -19.77 -12.88
N GLN A 133 17.84 -20.92 -13.15
CA GLN A 133 17.41 -21.81 -14.23
C GLN A 133 16.00 -22.37 -13.95
N GLU A 134 15.79 -22.90 -12.74
CA GLU A 134 14.47 -23.36 -12.29
C GLU A 134 13.45 -22.21 -12.34
N ALA A 135 13.84 -20.99 -11.96
CA ALA A 135 12.95 -19.82 -12.03
C ALA A 135 12.51 -19.48 -13.45
N VAL A 136 13.40 -19.58 -14.43
CA VAL A 136 13.06 -19.36 -15.85
C VAL A 136 12.09 -20.43 -16.35
N GLU A 137 12.29 -21.69 -15.95
CA GLU A 137 11.41 -22.80 -16.31
C GLU A 137 10.03 -22.67 -15.63
N ALA A 138 10.01 -22.32 -14.35
CA ALA A 138 8.80 -22.05 -13.59
C ALA A 138 8.00 -20.89 -14.20
N ALA A 139 8.67 -19.78 -14.52
CA ALA A 139 8.05 -18.63 -15.18
C ALA A 139 7.45 -18.99 -16.54
N ALA A 140 8.11 -19.87 -17.32
CA ALA A 140 7.57 -20.36 -18.59
C ALA A 140 6.34 -21.27 -18.42
N ARG A 141 6.27 -22.05 -17.34
CA ARG A 141 5.09 -22.88 -17.00
C ARG A 141 3.91 -22.04 -16.51
N ILE A 142 4.17 -21.09 -15.62
CA ILE A 142 3.18 -20.18 -15.05
C ILE A 142 2.62 -19.22 -16.13
N GLY A 143 3.51 -18.74 -16.99
CA GLY A 143 3.20 -17.76 -18.03
C GLY A 143 3.64 -16.35 -17.62
N TYR A 144 4.30 -15.66 -18.55
CA TYR A 144 4.72 -14.27 -18.36
C TYR A 144 3.54 -13.29 -18.52
N PRO A 145 3.60 -12.12 -17.86
CA PRO A 145 4.63 -11.71 -16.89
C PRO A 145 4.52 -12.41 -15.53
N VAL A 146 5.66 -12.49 -14.84
CA VAL A 146 5.76 -13.05 -13.49
C VAL A 146 6.41 -12.06 -12.52
N LEU A 147 5.99 -12.11 -11.26
CA LEU A 147 6.65 -11.43 -10.15
C LEU A 147 7.65 -12.39 -9.50
N VAL A 148 8.93 -12.02 -9.58
CA VAL A 148 10.02 -12.74 -8.91
C VAL A 148 10.33 -12.04 -7.60
N ARG A 149 10.25 -12.77 -6.48
CA ARG A 149 10.55 -12.24 -5.16
C ARG A 149 11.38 -13.20 -4.29
N PRO A 150 12.35 -12.70 -3.50
CA PRO A 150 12.98 -13.50 -2.47
C PRO A 150 11.97 -13.89 -1.38
N SER A 151 12.17 -15.05 -0.74
CA SER A 151 11.39 -15.42 0.45
C SER A 151 11.75 -14.53 1.66
N TYR A 152 10.79 -14.30 2.56
CA TYR A 152 10.98 -13.59 3.85
C TYR A 152 11.47 -12.13 3.75
N VAL A 153 10.99 -11.36 2.77
CA VAL A 153 11.32 -9.92 2.62
C VAL A 153 10.13 -9.01 2.90
N LEU A 154 10.39 -7.85 3.51
CA LEU A 154 9.39 -6.81 3.79
C LEU A 154 9.45 -5.71 2.72
N GLY A 155 8.31 -5.10 2.43
CA GLY A 155 8.24 -3.86 1.63
C GLY A 155 8.59 -4.07 0.16
N GLY A 156 8.45 -5.30 -0.34
CA GLY A 156 8.76 -5.61 -1.72
C GLY A 156 10.26 -5.61 -2.07
N ARG A 157 11.14 -5.73 -1.06
CA ARG A 157 12.58 -5.63 -1.29
C ARG A 157 13.07 -6.66 -2.29
N ALA A 158 13.77 -6.19 -3.32
CA ALA A 158 14.29 -7.01 -4.43
C ALA A 158 13.23 -7.80 -5.21
N MET A 159 11.96 -7.38 -5.13
CA MET A 159 10.90 -7.88 -6.02
C MET A 159 11.05 -7.28 -7.41
N ARG A 160 10.75 -8.06 -8.44
CA ARG A 160 10.81 -7.61 -9.83
C ARG A 160 9.74 -8.28 -10.68
N ILE A 161 9.06 -7.48 -11.48
CA ILE A 161 8.18 -7.98 -12.55
C ILE A 161 9.07 -8.30 -13.75
N CYS A 162 8.94 -9.51 -14.26
CA CYS A 162 9.72 -10.05 -15.36
C CYS A 162 8.77 -10.37 -16.52
N TYR A 163 9.07 -9.85 -17.71
CA TYR A 163 8.27 -10.05 -18.92
C TYR A 163 8.86 -11.12 -19.84
N GLY A 164 10.07 -11.58 -19.53
CA GLY A 164 10.73 -12.65 -20.27
C GLY A 164 11.88 -13.31 -19.50
N PRO A 165 12.50 -14.33 -20.11
CA PRO A 165 13.53 -15.14 -19.46
C PRO A 165 14.80 -14.35 -19.10
N ASP A 166 15.15 -13.34 -19.89
CA ASP A 166 16.32 -12.49 -19.60
C ASP A 166 16.06 -11.57 -18.41
N ASP A 167 14.83 -11.12 -18.19
CA ASP A 167 14.46 -10.36 -16.98
C ASP A 167 14.61 -11.20 -15.72
N VAL A 168 14.15 -12.47 -15.76
CA VAL A 168 14.27 -13.40 -14.63
C VAL A 168 15.73 -13.68 -14.33
N ARG A 169 16.54 -13.90 -15.36
CA ARG A 169 17.98 -14.09 -15.22
C ARG A 169 18.63 -12.87 -14.56
N GLU A 170 18.37 -11.66 -15.05
CA GLU A 170 18.95 -10.44 -14.47
C GLU A 170 18.48 -10.20 -13.03
N ALA A 171 17.21 -10.50 -12.73
CA ALA A 171 16.63 -10.37 -11.38
C ALA A 171 17.37 -11.24 -10.36
N LEU A 172 17.76 -12.46 -10.78
CA LEU A 172 18.33 -13.48 -9.89
C LEU A 172 19.85 -13.57 -9.93
N GLU A 173 20.51 -13.11 -11.00
CA GLU A 173 21.98 -13.04 -11.10
C GLU A 173 22.59 -12.20 -9.97
N ARG A 174 21.84 -11.21 -9.45
CA ARG A 174 22.27 -10.34 -8.35
C ARG A 174 21.84 -10.85 -6.96
N GLN A 175 21.04 -11.92 -6.89
CA GLN A 175 20.57 -12.46 -5.62
C GLN A 175 21.53 -13.53 -5.09
N VAL A 176 21.88 -13.38 -3.80
CA VAL A 176 22.79 -14.28 -3.09
C VAL A 176 21.94 -15.20 -2.22
N HIS A 177 21.94 -16.50 -2.55
CA HIS A 177 21.44 -17.65 -1.77
C HIS A 177 20.05 -17.55 -1.11
N GLY A 178 19.13 -18.44 -1.49
CA GLY A 178 17.82 -18.62 -0.84
C GLY A 178 16.77 -19.18 -1.80
N SER A 179 15.58 -19.52 -1.28
CA SER A 179 14.43 -19.85 -2.12
C SER A 179 13.83 -18.58 -2.71
N VAL A 180 13.52 -18.65 -4.00
CA VAL A 180 12.89 -17.61 -4.80
C VAL A 180 11.46 -18.04 -5.07
N LEU A 181 10.52 -17.12 -4.94
CA LEU A 181 9.14 -17.32 -5.31
C LEU A 181 8.87 -16.66 -6.67
N VAL A 182 8.27 -17.42 -7.57
CA VAL A 182 7.79 -16.97 -8.87
C VAL A 182 6.28 -17.00 -8.83
N ASP A 183 5.66 -15.82 -8.85
CA ASP A 183 4.20 -15.66 -8.85
C ASP A 183 3.73 -15.15 -10.21
N ARG A 184 2.58 -15.62 -10.68
CA ARG A 184 1.92 -15.02 -11.84
C ARG A 184 1.58 -13.57 -11.54
N PHE A 185 2.01 -12.66 -12.40
CA PHE A 185 1.64 -11.27 -12.29
C PHE A 185 0.28 -11.05 -12.96
N VAL A 186 -0.70 -10.59 -12.18
CA VAL A 186 -2.05 -10.32 -12.69
C VAL A 186 -2.06 -8.92 -13.28
N GLU A 187 -1.81 -8.82 -14.58
CA GLU A 187 -1.77 -7.53 -15.29
C GLU A 187 -3.11 -6.80 -15.24
N HIS A 188 -3.06 -5.47 -15.23
CA HIS A 188 -4.23 -4.59 -15.22
C HIS A 188 -5.20 -4.83 -14.06
N ALA A 189 -4.76 -5.54 -13.03
CA ALA A 189 -5.57 -5.79 -11.85
C ALA A 189 -5.67 -4.54 -10.98
N VAL A 190 -6.87 -4.30 -10.45
CA VAL A 190 -7.09 -3.32 -9.40
C VAL A 190 -6.66 -3.94 -8.07
N GLU A 191 -5.69 -3.34 -7.40
CA GLU A 191 -5.25 -3.77 -6.08
C GLU A 191 -6.20 -3.23 -5.01
N ILE A 192 -6.59 -4.09 -4.07
CA ILE A 192 -7.50 -3.80 -2.97
C ILE A 192 -6.81 -4.16 -1.64
N ASP A 193 -6.78 -3.20 -0.72
CA ASP A 193 -6.39 -3.42 0.68
C ASP A 193 -7.65 -3.53 1.54
N VAL A 194 -7.70 -4.54 2.39
CA VAL A 194 -8.79 -4.74 3.34
C VAL A 194 -8.24 -4.80 4.76
N ASP A 195 -8.61 -3.83 5.59
CA ASP A 195 -8.39 -3.91 7.03
C ASP A 195 -9.64 -4.45 7.72
N ALA A 196 -9.45 -5.51 8.51
CA ALA A 196 -10.50 -6.26 9.18
C ALA A 196 -10.16 -6.54 10.65
N LEU A 197 -11.19 -6.87 11.41
CA LEU A 197 -11.12 -7.28 12.81
C LEU A 197 -11.61 -8.71 12.93
N CYS A 198 -10.95 -9.55 13.72
CA CYS A 198 -11.35 -10.94 13.93
C CYS A 198 -11.26 -11.28 15.42
N ASP A 199 -12.24 -12.01 15.94
CA ASP A 199 -12.28 -12.46 17.35
C ASP A 199 -11.86 -13.93 17.53
N GLY A 200 -11.44 -14.57 16.44
CA GLY A 200 -11.03 -15.98 16.38
C GLY A 200 -12.10 -16.88 15.77
N GLU A 201 -13.37 -16.46 15.80
CA GLU A 201 -14.50 -17.22 15.24
C GLU A 201 -15.14 -16.51 14.05
N THR A 202 -15.23 -15.18 14.12
CA THR A 202 -15.84 -14.34 13.09
C THR A 202 -14.90 -13.20 12.73
N ALA A 203 -15.02 -12.72 11.49
CA ALA A 203 -14.29 -11.54 11.02
C ALA A 203 -15.23 -10.47 10.48
N HIS A 204 -14.85 -9.22 10.69
CA HIS A 204 -15.56 -8.03 10.27
C HIS A 204 -14.66 -7.15 9.41
N VAL A 205 -15.04 -6.93 8.15
CA VAL A 205 -14.35 -6.00 7.25
C VAL A 205 -14.65 -4.56 7.65
N ALA A 206 -13.64 -3.90 8.21
CA ALA A 206 -13.75 -2.55 8.74
C ALA A 206 -13.50 -1.47 7.67
N ALA A 207 -12.57 -1.72 6.74
CA ALA A 207 -12.26 -0.81 5.65
C ALA A 207 -11.79 -1.57 4.41
N THR A 208 -12.43 -1.29 3.27
CA THR A 208 -11.98 -1.72 1.95
C THR A 208 -11.45 -0.51 1.21
N MET A 209 -10.22 -0.59 0.72
CA MET A 209 -9.49 0.49 0.07
C MET A 209 -9.06 0.03 -1.31
N GLN A 210 -9.34 0.85 -2.33
CA GLN A 210 -8.92 0.55 -3.69
C GLN A 210 -7.73 1.43 -4.05
N HIS A 211 -6.69 0.83 -4.64
CA HIS A 211 -5.54 1.57 -5.12
C HIS A 211 -5.86 2.31 -6.42
N VAL A 212 -5.19 3.44 -6.63
CA VAL A 212 -5.25 4.20 -7.88
C VAL A 212 -4.29 3.58 -8.89
N GLU A 213 -3.06 3.31 -8.48
CA GLU A 213 -2.10 2.52 -9.23
C GLU A 213 -2.59 1.06 -9.35
N GLU A 214 -2.26 0.42 -10.48
CA GLU A 214 -2.54 -1.00 -10.69
C GLU A 214 -1.62 -1.90 -9.86
N ALA A 215 -2.04 -3.16 -9.67
CA ALA A 215 -1.22 -4.16 -9.00
C ALA A 215 0.17 -4.22 -9.66
N GLY A 216 1.23 -4.24 -8.83
CA GLY A 216 2.62 -4.17 -9.28
C GLY A 216 3.33 -2.87 -8.89
N VAL A 217 2.58 -1.83 -8.53
CA VAL A 217 3.09 -0.77 -7.66
C VAL A 217 2.80 -1.17 -6.22
N HIS A 218 3.83 -1.15 -5.37
CA HIS A 218 3.69 -1.55 -3.98
C HIS A 218 2.63 -0.71 -3.24
N SER A 219 1.74 -1.36 -2.49
CA SER A 219 0.64 -0.74 -1.70
C SER A 219 1.03 0.49 -0.85
N GLY A 220 2.24 0.46 -0.31
CA GLY A 220 2.84 1.58 0.43
C GLY A 220 3.08 2.85 -0.39
N ASP A 221 3.38 2.72 -1.69
CA ASP A 221 3.63 3.84 -2.61
C ASP A 221 2.39 4.23 -3.41
N SER A 222 1.42 3.31 -3.56
CA SER A 222 0.15 3.58 -4.20
C SER A 222 -0.70 4.59 -3.42
N ALA A 223 -1.35 5.50 -4.15
CA ALA A 223 -2.49 6.21 -3.63
C ALA A 223 -3.66 5.23 -3.48
N CYS A 224 -4.47 5.39 -2.44
CA CYS A 224 -5.65 4.54 -2.25
C CYS A 224 -6.87 5.35 -1.81
N VAL A 225 -8.04 4.81 -2.11
CA VAL A 225 -9.33 5.48 -2.00
C VAL A 225 -10.27 4.66 -1.11
N LEU A 226 -10.92 5.33 -0.16
CA LEU A 226 -11.95 4.77 0.71
C LEU A 226 -13.20 5.67 0.65
N PRO A 227 -14.39 5.16 0.29
CA PRO A 227 -14.68 3.80 -0.16
C PRO A 227 -14.12 3.52 -1.58
N PRO A 228 -14.04 2.25 -2.03
CA PRO A 228 -13.50 1.90 -3.33
C PRO A 228 -14.39 2.44 -4.47
N PRO A 229 -13.87 3.18 -5.45
CA PRO A 229 -14.69 3.89 -6.44
C PRO A 229 -15.25 3.02 -7.56
N SER A 230 -14.64 1.88 -7.88
CA SER A 230 -15.04 1.06 -9.05
C SER A 230 -15.30 -0.40 -8.71
N LEU A 231 -15.46 -0.74 -7.43
CA LEU A 231 -15.71 -2.12 -7.01
C LEU A 231 -17.18 -2.49 -7.22
N ALA A 232 -17.44 -3.50 -8.04
CA ALA A 232 -18.80 -3.99 -8.27
C ALA A 232 -19.38 -4.62 -6.98
N PRO A 233 -20.69 -4.50 -6.70
CA PRO A 233 -21.30 -5.05 -5.48
C PRO A 233 -21.07 -6.55 -5.27
N ALA A 234 -21.05 -7.33 -6.35
CA ALA A 234 -20.78 -8.77 -6.30
C ALA A 234 -19.33 -9.06 -5.87
N VAL A 235 -18.37 -8.30 -6.39
CA VAL A 235 -16.96 -8.41 -6.00
C VAL A 235 -16.77 -7.97 -4.55
N ALA A 236 -17.41 -6.89 -4.12
CA ALA A 236 -17.36 -6.45 -2.72
C ALA A 236 -17.91 -7.52 -1.75
N ALA A 237 -18.99 -8.21 -2.14
CA ALA A 237 -19.53 -9.32 -1.36
C ALA A 237 -18.58 -10.54 -1.33
N GLU A 238 -17.93 -10.87 -2.45
CA GLU A 238 -16.91 -11.92 -2.51
C GLU A 238 -15.72 -11.60 -1.59
N ILE A 239 -15.27 -10.34 -1.58
CA ILE A 239 -14.20 -9.88 -0.68
C ILE A 239 -14.61 -10.04 0.79
N ASP A 240 -15.83 -9.63 1.15
CA ASP A 240 -16.36 -9.81 2.51
C ASP A 240 -16.41 -11.30 2.91
N GLU A 241 -16.80 -12.19 1.98
CA GLU A 241 -16.81 -13.65 2.21
C GLU A 241 -15.38 -14.21 2.38
N ILE A 242 -14.45 -13.85 1.50
CA ILE A 242 -13.05 -14.27 1.56
C ILE A 242 -12.46 -13.89 2.92
N VAL A 243 -12.59 -12.63 3.34
CA VAL A 243 -12.06 -12.17 4.63
C VAL A 243 -12.76 -12.85 5.80
N GLY A 244 -14.09 -13.02 5.71
CA GLY A 244 -14.91 -13.72 6.70
C GLY A 244 -14.47 -15.16 6.95
N ARG A 245 -13.98 -15.85 5.93
CA ARG A 245 -13.48 -17.23 6.01
C ARG A 245 -12.00 -17.29 6.38
N LEU A 246 -11.19 -16.37 5.84
CA LEU A 246 -9.75 -16.37 6.01
C LEU A 246 -9.33 -16.01 7.44
N GLY A 247 -9.97 -15.01 8.06
CA GLY A 247 -9.62 -14.56 9.42
C GLY A 247 -9.69 -15.66 10.48
N PRO A 248 -10.86 -16.33 10.64
CA PRO A 248 -11.00 -17.44 11.59
C PRO A 248 -10.12 -18.64 11.24
N ALA A 249 -9.96 -18.95 9.94
CA ALA A 249 -9.14 -20.09 9.50
C ALA A 249 -7.64 -19.88 9.76
N LEU A 250 -7.17 -18.64 9.78
CA LEU A 250 -5.85 -18.26 10.26
C LEU A 250 -5.74 -18.27 11.80
N GLY A 251 -6.86 -18.21 12.53
CA GLY A 251 -6.86 -18.05 13.99
C GLY A 251 -6.56 -16.61 14.44
N VAL A 252 -6.95 -15.61 13.65
CA VAL A 252 -6.70 -14.20 13.97
C VAL A 252 -7.52 -13.77 15.18
N VAL A 253 -6.90 -13.07 16.13
CA VAL A 253 -7.57 -12.33 17.20
C VAL A 253 -6.99 -10.92 17.26
N GLY A 254 -7.77 -9.94 16.81
CA GLY A 254 -7.35 -8.54 16.63
C GLY A 254 -7.44 -8.09 15.18
N LEU A 255 -6.38 -7.45 14.66
CA LEU A 255 -6.33 -6.92 13.30
C LEU A 255 -5.87 -7.96 12.28
N LEU A 256 -6.47 -7.88 11.09
CA LEU A 256 -6.07 -8.58 9.88
C LEU A 256 -6.05 -7.58 8.72
N ASN A 257 -4.99 -7.59 7.93
CA ASN A 257 -4.95 -6.95 6.62
C ASN A 257 -4.90 -8.02 5.53
N VAL A 258 -5.69 -7.86 4.48
CA VAL A 258 -5.69 -8.74 3.30
C VAL A 258 -5.49 -7.90 2.06
N GLN A 259 -4.50 -8.27 1.24
CA GLN A 259 -4.25 -7.65 -0.06
C GLN A 259 -4.77 -8.55 -1.16
N LEU A 260 -5.53 -7.95 -2.08
CA LEU A 260 -6.27 -8.65 -3.12
C LEU A 260 -6.00 -7.98 -4.47
N ALA A 261 -6.05 -8.76 -5.55
CA ALA A 261 -6.08 -8.27 -6.92
C ALA A 261 -7.45 -8.61 -7.53
N VAL A 262 -8.05 -7.63 -8.20
CA VAL A 262 -9.31 -7.81 -8.94
C VAL A 262 -9.04 -7.61 -10.43
N ALA A 263 -9.22 -8.66 -11.22
CA ALA A 263 -9.08 -8.64 -12.68
C ALA A 263 -10.24 -9.40 -13.32
N ASP A 264 -10.86 -8.84 -14.35
CA ASP A 264 -11.99 -9.44 -15.08
C ASP A 264 -13.16 -9.93 -14.20
N GLY A 265 -13.36 -9.28 -13.05
CA GLY A 265 -14.40 -9.64 -12.06
C GLY A 265 -14.02 -10.80 -11.14
N GLU A 266 -12.81 -11.35 -11.27
CA GLU A 266 -12.25 -12.38 -10.39
C GLU A 266 -11.41 -11.76 -9.27
N VAL A 267 -11.50 -12.32 -8.07
CA VAL A 267 -10.73 -11.89 -6.89
C VAL A 267 -9.63 -12.90 -6.59
N PHE A 268 -8.39 -12.41 -6.48
CA PHE A 268 -7.21 -13.18 -6.12
C PHE A 268 -6.63 -12.67 -4.80
N VAL A 269 -6.35 -13.57 -3.85
CA VAL A 269 -5.61 -13.24 -2.64
C VAL A 269 -4.12 -13.17 -2.94
N LEU A 270 -3.50 -12.02 -2.69
CA LEU A 270 -2.07 -11.81 -2.86
C LEU A 270 -1.31 -12.21 -1.59
N GLU A 271 -1.71 -11.63 -0.46
CA GLU A 271 -1.16 -11.90 0.87
C GLU A 271 -2.16 -11.57 1.98
N ALA A 272 -1.91 -12.13 3.17
CA ALA A 272 -2.61 -11.79 4.40
C ALA A 272 -1.60 -11.46 5.50
N ASN A 273 -1.89 -10.41 6.25
CA ASN A 273 -1.06 -9.89 7.32
C ASN A 273 -1.90 -9.90 8.61
N PRO A 274 -1.82 -10.96 9.43
CA PRO A 274 -2.62 -11.11 10.67
C PRO A 274 -2.07 -10.24 11.83
N ARG A 275 -1.88 -8.95 11.54
CA ARG A 275 -1.32 -7.91 12.39
C ARG A 275 -1.84 -6.54 11.93
N ALA A 276 -1.45 -5.46 12.63
CA ALA A 276 -1.69 -4.13 12.11
C ALA A 276 -0.93 -3.90 10.79
N SER A 277 -1.61 -3.26 9.84
CA SER A 277 -1.05 -2.72 8.62
C SER A 277 -0.77 -1.23 8.77
N ARG A 278 -0.04 -0.68 7.79
CA ARG A 278 0.20 0.77 7.72
C ARG A 278 -1.06 1.57 7.37
N THR A 279 -2.10 0.94 6.84
CA THR A 279 -3.36 1.59 6.46
C THR A 279 -4.31 1.76 7.65
N VAL A 280 -4.09 1.08 8.77
CA VAL A 280 -4.93 1.17 9.98
C VAL A 280 -5.16 2.60 10.48
N PRO A 281 -4.15 3.50 10.57
CA PRO A 281 -4.37 4.89 10.93
C PRO A 281 -5.24 5.63 9.91
N PHE A 282 -4.96 5.48 8.61
CA PHE A 282 -5.76 6.08 7.54
C PHE A 282 -7.22 5.60 7.60
N ALA A 283 -7.44 4.28 7.66
CA ALA A 283 -8.75 3.67 7.80
C ALA A 283 -9.48 4.20 9.04
N SER A 284 -8.81 4.23 10.21
CA SER A 284 -9.40 4.73 11.45
C SER A 284 -9.80 6.21 11.34
N LYS A 285 -8.97 7.02 10.69
CA LYS A 285 -9.26 8.45 10.49
C LYS A 285 -10.34 8.68 9.45
N ALA A 286 -10.48 7.84 8.43
CA ALA A 286 -11.49 7.94 7.39
C ALA A 286 -12.87 7.47 7.87
N THR A 287 -12.93 6.36 8.60
CA THR A 287 -14.18 5.79 9.14
C THR A 287 -14.63 6.45 10.44
N GLY A 288 -13.69 7.05 11.19
CA GLY A 288 -13.96 7.58 12.53
C GLY A 288 -13.97 6.50 13.61
N VAL A 289 -13.65 5.24 13.26
CA VAL A 289 -13.57 4.12 14.19
C VAL A 289 -12.11 3.90 14.60
N ASN A 290 -11.83 3.82 15.90
CA ASN A 290 -10.48 3.46 16.36
C ASN A 290 -10.29 1.94 16.26
N LEU A 291 -9.74 1.47 15.14
CA LEU A 291 -9.56 0.04 14.88
C LEU A 291 -8.58 -0.63 15.86
N VAL A 292 -7.63 0.12 16.42
CA VAL A 292 -6.69 -0.41 17.41
C VAL A 292 -7.37 -0.66 18.76
N ASP A 293 -8.25 0.26 19.21
CA ASP A 293 -9.04 0.03 20.43
C ASP A 293 -9.95 -1.18 20.29
N ALA A 294 -10.61 -1.31 19.14
CA ALA A 294 -11.42 -2.50 18.84
C ALA A 294 -10.57 -3.78 18.90
N ALA A 295 -9.39 -3.78 18.27
CA ALA A 295 -8.48 -4.93 18.32
C ALA A 295 -8.03 -5.26 19.74
N CYS A 296 -7.67 -4.26 20.56
CA CYS A 296 -7.30 -4.48 21.97
C CYS A 296 -8.42 -5.13 22.79
N ARG A 297 -9.68 -4.75 22.55
CA ARG A 297 -10.84 -5.38 23.19
C ARG A 297 -10.98 -6.85 22.79
N LEU A 298 -10.82 -7.16 21.50
CA LEU A 298 -10.82 -8.54 20.99
C LEU A 298 -9.68 -9.37 21.62
N MET A 299 -8.46 -8.82 21.65
CA MET A 299 -7.30 -9.45 22.31
C MET A 299 -7.51 -9.70 23.81
N SER A 300 -8.42 -8.95 24.44
CA SER A 300 -8.79 -9.09 25.86
C SER A 300 -9.97 -10.05 26.08
N GLY A 301 -10.49 -10.68 25.02
CA GLY A 301 -11.54 -11.71 25.10
C GLY A 301 -12.96 -11.23 24.79
N MET A 302 -13.15 -9.99 24.35
CA MET A 302 -14.45 -9.51 23.86
C MET A 302 -14.74 -10.13 22.48
N ALA A 303 -15.98 -10.54 22.23
CA ALA A 303 -16.42 -10.99 20.91
C ALA A 303 -16.87 -9.79 20.04
N LEU A 304 -16.81 -9.95 18.72
CA LEU A 304 -17.31 -8.94 17.77
C LEU A 304 -18.81 -8.64 17.97
N SER A 305 -19.58 -9.63 18.44
CA SER A 305 -21.01 -9.52 18.70
C SER A 305 -21.37 -8.65 19.90
N GLU A 306 -20.42 -8.36 20.79
CA GLU A 306 -20.64 -7.61 22.05
C GLU A 306 -20.65 -6.08 21.89
N GLY A 307 -20.92 -5.60 20.67
CA GLY A 307 -21.21 -4.18 20.44
C GLY A 307 -19.97 -3.28 20.34
N LEU A 308 -18.87 -3.79 19.77
CA LEU A 308 -17.84 -2.91 19.24
C LEU A 308 -18.54 -1.93 18.28
N SER A 309 -18.37 -0.62 18.48
CA SER A 309 -18.96 0.42 17.63
C SER A 309 -18.27 0.46 16.26
N LEU A 310 -18.44 -0.61 15.49
CA LEU A 310 -17.80 -0.88 14.20
C LEU A 310 -18.73 -0.55 13.02
N GLY A 311 -19.89 0.06 13.29
CA GLY A 311 -20.92 0.28 12.27
C GLY A 311 -20.34 0.85 10.99
N ARG A 312 -20.57 0.16 9.86
CA ARG A 312 -20.33 0.66 8.50
C ARG A 312 -21.28 1.83 8.25
N VAL A 313 -21.00 2.99 8.83
CA VAL A 313 -21.68 4.23 8.45
C VAL A 313 -21.20 4.56 7.04
N PRO A 314 -22.05 4.47 5.99
CA PRO A 314 -21.62 4.78 4.64
C PRO A 314 -21.12 6.22 4.62
N SER A 315 -19.82 6.39 4.41
CA SER A 315 -19.24 7.71 4.34
C SER A 315 -19.79 8.40 3.11
N ARG A 316 -20.49 9.53 3.30
CA ARG A 316 -20.86 10.45 2.20
C ARG A 316 -19.67 11.18 1.59
N GLN A 317 -18.47 10.93 2.12
CA GLN A 317 -17.22 11.51 1.67
C GLN A 317 -16.25 10.44 1.22
N VAL A 318 -15.43 10.82 0.26
CA VAL A 318 -14.31 10.02 -0.22
C VAL A 318 -13.06 10.49 0.51
N SER A 319 -12.26 9.54 1.01
CA SER A 319 -10.95 9.78 1.59
C SER A 319 -9.88 9.16 0.70
N VAL A 320 -8.86 9.93 0.38
CA VAL A 320 -7.72 9.52 -0.44
C VAL A 320 -6.46 9.59 0.39
N LYS A 321 -5.70 8.49 0.43
CA LYS A 321 -4.32 8.42 0.90
C LYS A 321 -3.40 8.64 -0.31
N ALA A 322 -2.39 9.48 -0.19
CA ALA A 322 -1.34 9.61 -1.21
C ALA A 322 0.05 9.52 -0.58
N ALA A 323 0.97 8.82 -1.23
CA ALA A 323 2.33 8.63 -0.72
C ALA A 323 3.23 9.85 -0.94
N VAL A 324 4.14 10.09 0.01
CA VAL A 324 5.21 11.09 -0.08
C VAL A 324 6.53 10.38 -0.36
N LEU A 325 7.08 10.65 -1.54
CA LEU A 325 8.25 9.96 -2.08
C LEU A 325 9.52 10.81 -1.88
N PRO A 326 10.64 10.20 -1.44
CA PRO A 326 11.84 10.93 -1.08
C PRO A 326 12.77 11.20 -2.27
N PHE A 327 12.35 10.98 -3.52
CA PHE A 327 13.23 11.02 -4.69
C PHE A 327 14.07 12.31 -4.80
N ALA A 328 13.51 13.46 -4.42
CA ALA A 328 14.22 14.74 -4.43
C ALA A 328 15.44 14.79 -3.49
N ARG A 329 15.52 13.90 -2.49
CA ARG A 329 16.65 13.76 -1.57
C ARG A 329 17.79 12.91 -2.13
N PHE A 330 17.54 12.15 -3.20
CA PHE A 330 18.48 11.20 -3.78
C PHE A 330 18.68 11.44 -5.29
N PRO A 331 19.37 12.52 -5.70
CA PRO A 331 19.75 12.72 -7.09
C PRO A 331 20.53 11.52 -7.63
N GLY A 332 20.25 11.08 -8.86
CA GLY A 332 20.83 9.86 -9.42
C GLY A 332 20.00 8.59 -9.19
N SER A 333 18.94 8.65 -8.37
CA SER A 333 17.94 7.58 -8.26
C SER A 333 16.79 7.81 -9.23
N ASP A 334 16.26 6.72 -9.81
CA ASP A 334 15.14 6.80 -10.75
C ASP A 334 13.82 7.05 -10.01
N PRO A 335 13.13 8.19 -10.23
CA PRO A 335 11.87 8.50 -9.58
C PRO A 335 10.70 7.77 -10.26
N VAL A 336 10.69 6.45 -10.10
CA VAL A 336 9.72 5.52 -10.68
C VAL A 336 9.11 4.65 -9.58
N LEU A 337 7.82 4.36 -9.73
CA LEU A 337 7.09 3.42 -8.89
C LEU A 337 7.36 1.97 -9.33
N GLY A 338 7.18 1.03 -8.42
CA GLY A 338 7.37 -0.39 -8.71
C GLY A 338 7.00 -1.27 -7.53
N PRO A 339 7.37 -2.56 -7.56
CA PRO A 339 6.95 -3.54 -6.56
C PRO A 339 7.67 -3.38 -5.21
N GLU A 340 8.70 -2.55 -5.12
CA GLU A 340 9.40 -2.20 -3.87
C GLU A 340 8.95 -0.83 -3.36
N MET A 341 8.56 -0.76 -2.08
CA MET A 341 8.17 0.49 -1.42
C MET A 341 9.36 1.44 -1.28
N ARG A 342 9.15 2.72 -1.61
CA ARG A 342 10.15 3.79 -1.47
C ARG A 342 9.66 5.02 -0.72
N SER A 343 8.35 5.13 -0.49
CA SER A 343 7.76 6.24 0.25
C SER A 343 8.19 6.27 1.72
N THR A 344 8.28 7.49 2.25
CA THR A 344 8.68 7.75 3.64
C THR A 344 7.53 8.21 4.53
N GLY A 345 6.37 8.46 3.93
CA GLY A 345 5.17 8.91 4.64
C GLY A 345 4.01 9.08 3.68
N GLU A 346 2.90 9.58 4.21
CA GLU A 346 1.64 9.68 3.50
C GLU A 346 0.87 10.94 3.92
N VAL A 347 -0.08 11.34 3.07
CA VAL A 347 -1.07 12.36 3.37
C VAL A 347 -2.46 11.78 3.17
N MET A 348 -3.43 12.31 3.92
CA MET A 348 -4.85 12.01 3.75
C MET A 348 -5.60 13.28 3.38
N ALA A 349 -6.48 13.19 2.39
CA ALA A 349 -7.47 14.22 2.11
C ALA A 349 -8.85 13.61 1.96
N SER A 350 -9.87 14.29 2.51
CA SER A 350 -11.27 13.91 2.33
C SER A 350 -12.03 15.02 1.61
N ALA A 351 -13.03 14.63 0.82
CA ALA A 351 -13.95 15.55 0.15
C ALA A 351 -15.30 14.86 -0.11
N ALA A 352 -16.30 15.63 -0.52
CA ALA A 352 -17.60 15.11 -0.94
C ALA A 352 -17.54 14.20 -2.19
N ASP A 353 -16.50 14.34 -3.02
CA ASP A 353 -16.30 13.55 -4.23
C ASP A 353 -14.83 13.14 -4.42
N LEU A 354 -14.61 12.08 -5.19
CA LEU A 354 -13.27 11.56 -5.49
C LEU A 354 -12.34 12.58 -6.16
N PRO A 355 -12.72 13.29 -7.25
CA PRO A 355 -11.79 14.19 -7.93
C PRO A 355 -11.29 15.31 -7.01
N THR A 356 -12.15 15.83 -6.13
CA THR A 356 -11.76 16.84 -5.15
C THR A 356 -10.85 16.26 -4.07
N ALA A 357 -11.14 15.07 -3.54
CA ALA A 357 -10.29 14.40 -2.54
C ALA A 357 -8.90 14.09 -3.10
N PHE A 358 -8.84 13.57 -4.33
CA PHE A 358 -7.60 13.22 -5.01
C PHE A 358 -6.74 14.45 -5.31
N ALA A 359 -7.32 15.53 -5.84
CA ALA A 359 -6.60 16.78 -6.06
C ALA A 359 -6.02 17.38 -4.77
N LYS A 360 -6.78 17.32 -3.66
CA LYS A 360 -6.31 17.75 -2.33
C LYS A 360 -5.17 16.86 -1.84
N ALA A 361 -5.26 15.54 -2.01
CA ALA A 361 -4.23 14.58 -1.60
C ALA A 361 -2.93 14.80 -2.38
N GLU A 362 -2.99 14.91 -3.72
CA GLU A 362 -1.80 15.18 -4.55
C GLU A 362 -1.14 16.53 -4.21
N ARG A 363 -1.95 17.57 -3.98
CA ARG A 363 -1.43 18.86 -3.49
C ARG A 363 -0.72 18.72 -2.14
N ALA A 364 -1.31 18.00 -1.19
CA ALA A 364 -0.71 17.77 0.13
C ALA A 364 0.56 16.92 0.06
N ALA A 365 0.63 15.97 -0.89
CA ALA A 365 1.80 15.14 -1.15
C ALA A 365 2.94 15.90 -1.85
N GLY A 366 2.75 17.20 -2.15
CA GLY A 366 3.75 18.06 -2.78
C GLY A 366 3.76 18.00 -4.31
N ARG A 367 2.72 17.42 -4.92
CA ARG A 367 2.56 17.27 -6.38
C ARG A 367 1.25 17.92 -6.87
N PRO A 368 1.06 19.24 -6.71
CA PRO A 368 -0.18 19.88 -7.12
C PRO A 368 -0.44 19.67 -8.62
N LEU A 369 -1.64 19.19 -8.96
CA LEU A 369 -2.04 18.99 -10.35
C LEU A 369 -2.27 20.34 -11.05
N PRO A 370 -1.80 20.52 -12.30
CA PRO A 370 -2.03 21.74 -13.06
C PRO A 370 -3.47 21.82 -13.55
N THR A 371 -4.01 23.04 -13.69
CA THR A 371 -5.37 23.27 -14.21
C THR A 371 -5.41 23.64 -15.70
N THR A 372 -4.28 24.10 -16.24
CA THR A 372 -4.10 24.53 -17.64
C THR A 372 -2.63 24.37 -18.01
N GLY A 373 -2.31 24.39 -19.30
CA GLY A 373 -0.93 24.47 -19.79
C GLY A 373 -0.62 23.39 -20.80
N THR A 374 0.59 22.83 -20.74
CA THR A 374 1.07 21.82 -21.69
C THR A 374 1.29 20.47 -21.00
N ALA A 375 0.69 19.41 -21.52
CA ALA A 375 0.90 18.04 -21.06
C ALA A 375 1.89 17.31 -21.98
N PHE A 376 2.99 16.84 -21.42
CA PHE A 376 3.95 15.98 -22.12
C PHE A 376 3.62 14.50 -21.89
N LEU A 377 3.46 13.75 -22.98
CA LEU A 377 3.01 12.35 -22.97
C LEU A 377 4.06 11.45 -23.65
N SER A 378 4.58 10.46 -22.92
CA SER A 378 5.50 9.47 -23.48
C SER A 378 5.33 8.14 -22.76
N VAL A 379 4.62 7.21 -23.38
CA VAL A 379 4.26 5.92 -22.78
C VAL A 379 4.84 4.73 -23.56
N HIS A 380 4.86 3.56 -22.93
CA HIS A 380 5.20 2.30 -23.60
C HIS A 380 4.19 1.96 -24.70
N ASP A 381 4.57 1.09 -25.64
CA ASP A 381 3.74 0.74 -26.80
C ASP A 381 2.40 0.10 -26.40
N GLU A 382 2.41 -0.75 -25.37
CA GLU A 382 1.21 -1.42 -24.82
C GLU A 382 0.24 -0.43 -24.16
N ASP A 383 0.74 0.67 -23.62
CA ASP A 383 -0.04 1.72 -22.96
C ASP A 383 -0.71 2.68 -23.93
N LYS A 384 -0.24 2.74 -25.19
CA LYS A 384 -0.71 3.74 -26.15
C LYS A 384 -2.23 3.70 -26.39
N PRO A 385 -2.90 2.54 -26.52
CA PRO A 385 -4.35 2.50 -26.66
C PRO A 385 -5.07 3.12 -25.46
N ALA A 386 -4.64 2.80 -24.24
CA ALA A 386 -5.24 3.30 -23.01
C ALA A 386 -4.86 4.76 -22.70
N LEU A 387 -3.78 5.29 -23.29
CA LEU A 387 -3.44 6.70 -23.23
C LEU A 387 -4.41 7.60 -24.03
N VAL A 388 -4.95 7.13 -25.15
CA VAL A 388 -5.84 7.93 -26.03
C VAL A 388 -6.97 8.63 -25.27
N PRO A 389 -7.79 7.95 -24.44
CA PRO A 389 -8.84 8.62 -23.68
C PRO A 389 -8.30 9.65 -22.66
N VAL A 390 -7.15 9.39 -22.04
CA VAL A 390 -6.49 10.32 -21.11
C VAL A 390 -6.05 11.60 -21.84
N ALA A 391 -5.41 11.45 -23.01
CA ALA A 391 -4.98 12.56 -23.85
C ALA A 391 -6.16 13.36 -24.41
N ALA A 392 -7.23 12.68 -24.84
CA ALA A 392 -8.45 13.33 -25.31
C ALA A 392 -9.11 14.17 -24.21
N ALA A 393 -9.16 13.67 -22.98
CA ALA A 393 -9.68 14.42 -21.83
C ALA A 393 -8.80 15.64 -21.50
N LEU A 394 -7.47 15.53 -21.55
CA LEU A 394 -6.57 16.67 -21.40
C LEU A 394 -6.78 17.75 -22.48
N ALA A 395 -6.87 17.34 -23.75
CA ALA A 395 -7.15 18.26 -24.86
C ALA A 395 -8.53 18.93 -24.69
N GLY A 396 -9.54 18.19 -24.26
CA GLY A 396 -10.87 18.73 -23.95
C GLY A 396 -10.87 19.74 -22.80
N LEU A 397 -9.92 19.64 -21.88
CA LEU A 397 -9.67 20.62 -20.81
C LEU A 397 -8.80 21.81 -21.27
N GLY A 398 -8.38 21.84 -22.53
CA GLY A 398 -7.61 22.92 -23.14
C GLY A 398 -6.09 22.81 -22.95
N PHE A 399 -5.57 21.65 -22.59
CA PHE A 399 -4.11 21.44 -22.57
C PHE A 399 -3.55 21.33 -23.99
N ALA A 400 -2.42 21.99 -24.24
CA ALA A 400 -1.59 21.66 -25.40
C ALA A 400 -0.93 20.29 -25.17
N LEU A 401 -0.99 19.41 -26.16
CA LEU A 401 -0.38 18.08 -26.07
C LEU A 401 0.98 18.09 -26.77
N VAL A 402 2.00 17.60 -26.08
CA VAL A 402 3.32 17.32 -26.66
C VAL A 402 3.65 15.86 -26.39
N ALA A 403 4.14 15.12 -27.38
CA ALA A 403 4.46 13.71 -27.19
C ALA A 403 5.72 13.27 -27.94
N THR A 404 6.34 12.18 -27.49
CA THR A 404 7.40 11.53 -28.29
C THR A 404 6.82 10.96 -29.58
N GLU A 405 7.62 10.87 -30.65
CA GLU A 405 7.16 10.51 -31.99
C GLU A 405 6.20 9.30 -32.02
N GLY A 406 6.59 8.20 -31.34
CA GLY A 406 5.79 6.98 -31.28
C GLY A 406 4.42 7.17 -30.61
N THR A 407 4.35 7.99 -29.56
CA THR A 407 3.11 8.33 -28.87
C THR A 407 2.30 9.35 -29.68
N ALA A 408 2.95 10.39 -30.23
CA ALA A 408 2.32 11.42 -31.06
C ALA A 408 1.62 10.82 -32.28
N ARG A 409 2.23 9.85 -32.97
CA ARG A 409 1.60 9.15 -34.10
C ARG A 409 0.29 8.46 -33.70
N THR A 410 0.24 7.79 -32.55
CA THR A 410 -1.00 7.15 -32.07
C THR A 410 -2.07 8.16 -31.72
N LEU A 411 -1.71 9.26 -31.04
CA LEU A 411 -2.66 10.31 -30.68
C LEU A 411 -3.20 11.05 -31.91
N ALA A 412 -2.33 11.36 -32.88
CA ALA A 412 -2.73 11.97 -34.14
C ALA A 412 -3.64 11.05 -34.97
N ALA A 413 -3.37 9.74 -34.98
CA ALA A 413 -4.24 8.74 -35.62
C ALA A 413 -5.62 8.66 -34.96
N ALA A 414 -5.73 8.99 -33.66
CA ALA A 414 -6.99 9.13 -32.94
C ALA A 414 -7.66 10.51 -33.13
N GLY A 415 -7.09 11.38 -33.97
CA GLY A 415 -7.64 12.70 -34.31
C GLY A 415 -7.30 13.82 -33.33
N LEU A 416 -6.32 13.63 -32.44
CA LEU A 416 -5.89 14.65 -31.48
C LEU A 416 -4.79 15.54 -32.08
N GLU A 417 -4.86 16.85 -31.82
CA GLU A 417 -3.77 17.77 -32.10
C GLU A 417 -2.65 17.58 -31.07
N VAL A 418 -1.46 17.23 -31.54
CA VAL A 418 -0.30 16.93 -30.69
C VAL A 418 0.99 17.34 -31.40
N ASP A 419 1.85 18.06 -30.70
CA ASP A 419 3.19 18.37 -31.18
C ASP A 419 4.13 17.19 -30.90
N SER A 420 4.87 16.75 -31.92
CA SER A 420 5.90 15.73 -31.76
C SER A 420 7.22 16.34 -31.31
N VAL A 421 7.91 15.67 -30.39
CA VAL A 421 9.26 16.04 -29.93
C VAL A 421 10.18 14.81 -29.92
N ASP A 422 11.43 15.04 -30.31
CA ASP A 422 12.45 13.98 -30.35
C ASP A 422 12.80 13.51 -28.93
N LYS A 423 12.83 12.19 -28.76
CA LYS A 423 13.25 11.55 -27.50
C LYS A 423 14.72 11.88 -27.25
N GLY A 424 15.06 12.31 -26.03
CA GLY A 424 16.42 12.69 -25.64
C GLY A 424 16.52 14.13 -25.14
N ALA A 425 17.55 14.86 -25.58
CA ALA A 425 17.88 16.20 -25.03
C ALA A 425 16.74 17.22 -25.18
N ALA A 426 15.99 17.18 -26.28
CA ALA A 426 14.91 18.13 -26.55
C ALA A 426 13.77 18.03 -25.51
N VAL A 427 13.33 16.81 -25.17
CA VAL A 427 12.32 16.60 -24.11
C VAL A 427 12.85 17.05 -22.75
N VAL A 428 14.09 16.69 -22.42
CA VAL A 428 14.71 17.08 -21.15
C VAL A 428 14.78 18.61 -21.02
N GLU A 429 15.11 19.32 -22.09
CA GLU A 429 15.14 20.78 -22.13
C GLU A 429 13.73 21.39 -22.02
N LEU A 430 12.73 20.79 -22.68
CA LEU A 430 11.33 21.18 -22.57
C LEU A 430 10.85 21.13 -21.11
N VAL A 431 11.12 20.03 -20.42
CA VAL A 431 10.75 19.85 -19.01
C VAL A 431 11.55 20.78 -18.09
N ARG A 432 12.88 20.84 -18.24
CA ARG A 432 13.75 21.70 -17.41
C ARG A 432 13.41 23.18 -17.52
N ARG A 433 13.00 23.64 -18.71
CA ARG A 433 12.57 25.03 -18.94
C ARG A 433 11.12 25.29 -18.56
N ARG A 434 10.41 24.32 -17.97
CA ARG A 434 8.99 24.40 -17.61
C ARG A 434 8.11 24.81 -18.78
N ARG A 435 8.38 24.23 -19.95
CA ARG A 435 7.51 24.32 -21.13
C ARG A 435 6.44 23.23 -21.16
N CYS A 436 6.38 22.41 -20.10
CA CYS A 436 5.28 21.52 -19.76
C CYS A 436 4.91 21.68 -18.28
N ASP A 437 3.64 21.44 -17.99
CA ASP A 437 3.02 21.58 -16.67
C ASP A 437 2.61 20.22 -16.10
N LEU A 438 2.50 19.19 -16.94
CA LEU A 438 2.25 17.80 -16.58
C LEU A 438 3.13 16.86 -17.40
N VAL A 439 3.68 15.82 -16.78
CA VAL A 439 4.37 14.72 -17.45
C VAL A 439 3.64 13.41 -17.17
N VAL A 440 3.28 12.69 -18.22
CA VAL A 440 2.84 11.28 -18.15
C VAL A 440 3.92 10.43 -18.82
N ASN A 441 4.60 9.61 -18.02
CA ASN A 441 5.66 8.75 -18.50
C ASN A 441 5.63 7.36 -17.85
N THR A 442 5.08 6.37 -18.56
CA THR A 442 5.11 4.99 -18.09
C THR A 442 6.48 4.35 -18.36
N PRO A 443 7.09 3.68 -17.36
CA PRO A 443 8.36 2.98 -17.52
C PRO A 443 8.17 1.63 -18.23
N HIS A 444 9.22 1.13 -18.89
CA HIS A 444 9.27 -0.25 -19.38
C HIS A 444 10.70 -0.79 -19.24
N GLY A 445 10.83 -2.00 -18.67
CA GLY A 445 12.10 -2.70 -18.48
C GLY A 445 13.05 -2.07 -17.44
N SER A 446 13.97 -2.87 -16.92
CA SER A 446 14.95 -2.50 -15.88
C SER A 446 16.13 -1.67 -16.38
N HIS A 447 16.19 -1.31 -17.66
CA HIS A 447 17.36 -0.66 -18.24
C HIS A 447 17.56 0.73 -17.63
N ALA A 448 18.33 0.73 -16.55
CA ALA A 448 18.89 1.89 -15.89
C ALA A 448 19.65 2.69 -16.96
N ARG A 449 19.18 3.94 -17.20
CA ARG A 449 19.64 4.92 -18.20
C ARG A 449 18.96 4.87 -19.58
N ALA A 450 17.71 4.43 -19.68
CA ALA A 450 16.87 4.80 -20.83
C ALA A 450 16.46 6.28 -20.76
N ASP A 451 16.14 6.91 -21.90
CA ASP A 451 15.67 8.31 -21.99
C ASP A 451 14.54 8.65 -21.01
N GLY A 452 13.70 7.67 -20.63
CA GLY A 452 12.64 7.84 -19.62
C GLY A 452 13.16 8.27 -18.24
N TYR A 453 14.31 7.74 -17.80
CA TYR A 453 14.95 8.16 -16.55
C TYR A 453 15.24 9.68 -16.55
N LEU A 454 15.83 10.17 -17.65
CA LEU A 454 16.21 11.58 -17.77
C LEU A 454 14.99 12.51 -17.79
N ILE A 455 13.87 12.05 -18.35
CA ILE A 455 12.60 12.77 -18.36
C ILE A 455 12.07 12.92 -16.94
N ARG A 456 11.99 11.82 -16.18
CA ARG A 456 11.44 11.84 -14.83
C ARG A 456 12.35 12.60 -13.86
N GLU A 457 13.67 12.46 -14.00
CA GLU A 457 14.65 13.26 -13.25
C GLU A 457 14.48 14.76 -13.56
N ALA A 458 14.33 15.13 -14.84
CA ALA A 458 14.08 16.52 -15.23
C ALA A 458 12.78 17.06 -14.63
N ALA A 459 11.71 16.27 -14.62
CA ALA A 459 10.42 16.65 -14.05
C ALA A 459 10.51 16.87 -12.53
N LEU A 460 11.18 15.95 -11.84
CA LEU A 460 11.47 16.05 -10.40
C LEU A 460 12.24 17.34 -10.07
N VAL A 461 13.33 17.62 -10.80
CA VAL A 461 14.15 18.84 -10.60
C VAL A 461 13.36 20.11 -10.92
N ALA A 462 12.58 20.09 -12.01
CA ALA A 462 11.75 21.23 -12.42
C ALA A 462 10.52 21.43 -11.52
N ARG A 463 10.19 20.46 -10.65
CA ARG A 463 8.94 20.38 -9.87
C ARG A 463 7.69 20.38 -10.75
N VAL A 464 7.77 19.68 -11.88
CA VAL A 464 6.63 19.38 -12.73
C VAL A 464 6.06 18.03 -12.28
N PRO A 465 4.76 17.91 -11.96
CA PRO A 465 4.14 16.63 -11.63
C PRO A 465 4.41 15.59 -12.72
N CYS A 466 4.94 14.44 -12.30
CA CYS A 466 5.30 13.34 -13.18
C CYS A 466 4.56 12.09 -12.72
N ILE A 467 3.66 11.60 -13.56
CA ILE A 467 2.83 10.43 -13.30
C ILE A 467 3.37 9.25 -14.11
N THR A 468 3.61 8.13 -13.44
CA THR A 468 4.29 6.96 -14.04
C THR A 468 3.38 5.78 -14.33
N THR A 469 2.07 5.92 -14.12
CA THR A 469 1.06 4.89 -14.39
C THR A 469 -0.09 5.50 -15.21
N LEU A 470 -0.73 4.70 -16.06
CA LEU A 470 -1.90 5.17 -16.81
C LEU A 470 -3.11 5.39 -15.91
N SER A 471 -3.31 4.53 -14.91
CA SER A 471 -4.41 4.66 -13.96
C SER A 471 -4.26 5.92 -13.10
N GLY A 472 -3.04 6.24 -12.65
CA GLY A 472 -2.73 7.51 -12.00
C GLY A 472 -2.97 8.71 -12.92
N ALA A 473 -2.64 8.58 -14.21
CA ALA A 473 -2.87 9.66 -15.19
C ALA A 473 -4.37 9.88 -15.40
N ALA A 474 -5.16 8.81 -15.53
CA ALA A 474 -6.61 8.89 -15.63
C ALA A 474 -7.24 9.53 -14.38
N ALA A 475 -6.81 9.13 -13.17
CA ALA A 475 -7.26 9.72 -11.91
C ALA A 475 -6.90 11.22 -11.81
N ALA A 476 -5.68 11.58 -12.20
CA ALA A 476 -5.25 12.97 -12.21
C ALA A 476 -6.05 13.82 -13.20
N VAL A 477 -6.26 13.37 -14.43
CA VAL A 477 -7.05 14.10 -15.43
C VAL A 477 -8.50 14.25 -15.00
N HIS A 478 -9.08 13.19 -14.42
CA HIS A 478 -10.40 13.27 -13.83
C HIS A 478 -10.47 14.32 -12.70
N ALA A 479 -9.45 14.38 -11.84
CA ALA A 479 -9.34 15.38 -10.79
C ALA A 479 -9.16 16.80 -11.35
N ILE A 480 -8.32 17.00 -12.37
CA ILE A 480 -8.10 18.31 -13.02
C ILE A 480 -9.42 18.85 -13.59
N GLY A 481 -10.21 18.00 -14.25
CA GLY A 481 -11.45 18.43 -14.89
C GLY A 481 -12.64 18.62 -13.95
N ASN A 482 -12.65 17.95 -12.79
CA ASN A 482 -13.86 17.82 -11.97
C ASN A 482 -13.70 18.23 -10.51
N ALA A 483 -12.49 18.50 -10.02
CA ALA A 483 -12.28 18.93 -8.64
C ALA A 483 -12.97 20.26 -8.38
N ARG A 484 -13.62 20.37 -7.21
CA ARG A 484 -14.40 21.54 -6.80
C ARG A 484 -13.71 22.28 -5.67
N ALA A 485 -14.00 23.57 -5.55
CA ALA A 485 -13.69 24.30 -4.34
C ALA A 485 -14.61 23.83 -3.20
N GLU A 486 -14.01 23.38 -2.11
CA GLU A 486 -14.74 22.93 -0.91
C GLU A 486 -14.06 23.52 0.32
N ALA A 487 -14.85 23.93 1.31
CA ALA A 487 -14.33 24.39 2.59
C ALA A 487 -13.60 23.25 3.32
N ALA A 488 -12.52 23.59 4.03
CA ALA A 488 -11.86 22.62 4.90
C ALA A 488 -12.77 22.32 6.11
N LEU A 489 -12.92 21.04 6.42
CA LEU A 489 -13.62 20.58 7.62
C LEU A 489 -12.59 20.04 8.62
N SER A 490 -12.80 20.31 9.90
CA SER A 490 -12.09 19.59 10.96
C SER A 490 -12.47 18.11 10.95
N LEU A 491 -11.60 17.26 11.51
CA LEU A 491 -11.89 15.83 11.62
C LEU A 491 -13.17 15.57 12.44
N GLN A 492 -13.42 16.39 13.46
CA GLN A 492 -14.60 16.30 14.33
C GLN A 492 -15.89 16.63 13.57
N GLU A 493 -15.89 17.71 12.77
CA GLU A 493 -17.02 18.04 11.91
C GLU A 493 -17.27 16.92 10.89
N ARG A 494 -16.20 16.42 10.28
CA ARG A 494 -16.23 15.33 9.30
C ARG A 494 -16.90 14.07 9.85
N ILE A 495 -16.39 13.56 10.96
CA ILE A 495 -16.94 12.37 11.63
C ILE A 495 -18.36 12.65 12.15
N GLY A 496 -18.58 13.81 12.77
CA GLY A 496 -19.89 14.20 13.27
C GLY A 496 -20.96 14.36 12.19
N HIS A 497 -20.58 14.70 10.95
CA HIS A 497 -21.46 14.69 9.79
C HIS A 497 -21.82 13.26 9.35
N GLN A 498 -20.85 12.33 9.36
CA GLN A 498 -21.11 10.92 9.06
C GLN A 498 -22.10 10.33 10.07
N THR A 499 -21.84 10.47 11.37
CA THR A 499 -22.66 9.88 12.45
C THR A 499 -24.09 10.45 12.51
N ARG A 500 -24.30 11.73 12.21
CA ARG A 500 -25.66 12.35 12.19
C ARG A 500 -26.48 11.99 10.96
N SER A 501 -25.84 11.40 9.94
CA SER A 501 -26.44 11.14 8.64
C SER A 501 -26.75 9.67 8.35
N ALA A 502 -26.23 8.77 9.17
CA ALA A 502 -26.70 7.41 9.38
C ALA A 502 -27.78 7.39 10.47
#